data_AF-A0A954WJC2-F1
#
_entry.id   AF-A0A954WJC2-F1
#
_cell.length_a   1.000
_cell.length_b   1.000
_cell.length_c   1.000
_cell.angle_alpha   90.00
_cell.angle_beta   90.00
_cell.angle_gamma   90.00
#
_symmetry.space_group_name_H-M   'P 1'
#
loop_
_entity.id
_entity.type
_entity.pdbx_description
1 polymer ?
#
loop_
_entity_poly.entity_id
_entity_poly.type
_entity_poly.pdbx_seq_one_letter_code
_entity_poly.pdbx_strand_id
1 'polypeptide(L)'
;AQRNLGVTVTDADWRNFVPGVMILAVDPYEPAQLAGLEPQDVILAINGRPAYQVGDVVQAVANSNGFARITLRNWRDGRLVTADVKLDWLGAPISSQHGPPDLAQELVDRITRYLGMPSIVTRPTGPPDNAVATMETAWDGSRIPVILYDGAFLNDLYRNHGRYASLSVLAHEVAHHFHGDATFYGSFTNAWTQELKADYVSGFVLARAGATLEQTTRAIRYSSSVHGSASHPDMASRLMALEAGWHRGKSR
;
A
#
# COMPACT_ATOMS: atom_id res chain seq x y z
N ALA A 1 14.42 10.93 -6.30
CA ALA A 1 13.13 10.63 -5.64
C ALA A 1 13.15 11.26 -4.25
N GLN A 2 12.07 11.93 -3.84
CA GLN A 2 11.96 12.57 -2.53
C GLN A 2 11.75 11.48 -1.46
N ARG A 3 12.63 11.42 -0.45
CA ARG A 3 12.57 10.43 0.64
C ARG A 3 11.80 11.04 1.82
N ASN A 4 10.86 10.29 2.39
CA ASN A 4 10.07 10.71 3.56
C ASN A 4 9.95 9.56 4.58
N LEU A 5 9.60 9.89 5.82
CA LEU A 5 9.36 8.91 6.88
C LEU A 5 7.93 8.36 6.88
N GLY A 6 7.00 9.05 6.19
CA GLY A 6 5.55 8.84 6.30
C GLY A 6 5.03 9.21 7.68
N VAL A 7 5.34 10.42 8.15
CA VAL A 7 4.85 10.94 9.44
C VAL A 7 4.45 12.40 9.28
N THR A 8 3.45 12.81 10.07
CA THR A 8 3.17 14.24 10.33
C THR A 8 3.83 14.61 11.66
N VAL A 9 4.55 15.72 11.71
CA VAL A 9 5.36 16.12 12.87
C VAL A 9 5.17 17.58 13.25
N THR A 10 5.47 17.93 14.51
CA THR A 10 5.49 19.30 15.02
C THR A 10 6.59 19.50 16.05
N ASP A 11 6.98 20.75 16.29
CA ASP A 11 7.95 21.09 17.34
C ASP A 11 7.33 20.82 18.72
N ALA A 12 8.07 20.17 19.60
CA ALA A 12 7.57 19.82 20.93
C ALA A 12 7.90 20.91 21.95
N ASP A 13 6.89 21.67 22.42
CA ASP A 13 7.04 22.69 23.48
C ASP A 13 6.29 22.32 24.78
N TRP A 14 6.57 21.13 25.31
CA TRP A 14 5.84 20.58 26.46
C TRP A 14 6.70 20.74 27.72
N ARG A 15 6.19 21.55 28.66
CA ARG A 15 6.71 21.89 29.99
C ARG A 15 7.67 20.84 30.57
N ASN A 16 8.95 21.22 30.63
CA ASN A 16 10.06 20.54 31.31
C ASN A 16 10.47 19.17 30.74
N PHE A 17 11.58 19.22 29.99
CA PHE A 17 12.53 18.19 29.58
C PHE A 17 12.45 17.59 28.16
N VAL A 18 13.57 17.87 27.47
CA VAL A 18 14.15 17.43 26.19
C VAL A 18 13.63 18.14 24.93
N PRO A 19 14.42 19.05 24.32
CA PRO A 19 14.09 19.62 23.01
C PRO A 19 14.10 18.51 21.95
N GLY A 20 13.06 18.49 21.11
CA GLY A 20 12.78 17.40 20.18
C GLY A 20 11.59 17.67 19.25
N VAL A 21 11.33 16.74 18.34
CA VAL A 21 10.25 16.83 17.35
C VAL A 21 9.21 15.75 17.62
N MET A 22 7.96 16.14 17.88
CA MET A 22 6.88 15.21 18.18
C MET A 22 6.24 14.66 16.92
N ILE A 23 5.96 13.35 16.93
CA ILE A 23 5.17 12.68 15.91
C ILE A 23 3.68 12.94 16.19
N LEU A 24 2.99 13.60 15.27
CA LEU A 24 1.54 13.82 15.34
C LEU A 24 0.75 12.66 14.74
N ALA A 25 1.26 12.10 13.64
CA ALA A 25 0.65 10.97 12.97
C ALA A 25 1.73 10.15 12.26
N VAL A 26 1.46 8.86 12.11
CA VAL A 26 2.29 7.93 11.33
C VAL A 26 1.42 7.39 10.20
N ASP A 27 1.86 7.58 8.96
CA ASP A 27 1.19 7.07 7.77
C ASP A 27 1.33 5.55 7.74
N PRO A 28 0.22 4.81 7.57
CA PRO A 28 0.30 3.36 7.57
C PRO A 28 1.11 2.82 6.38
N TYR A 29 1.95 1.83 6.66
CA TYR A 29 2.84 1.09 5.74
C TYR A 29 4.00 1.92 5.18
N GLU A 30 4.29 3.06 5.81
CA GLU A 30 5.48 3.85 5.53
C GLU A 30 6.62 3.49 6.51
N PRO A 31 7.87 3.85 6.21
CA PRO A 31 9.05 3.41 6.97
C PRO A 31 8.96 3.57 8.49
N ALA A 32 8.35 4.67 8.97
CA ALA A 32 8.21 4.92 10.40
C ALA A 32 7.30 3.90 11.11
N GLN A 33 6.15 3.55 10.51
CA GLN A 33 5.24 2.57 11.12
C GLN A 33 5.91 1.20 11.24
N LEU A 34 6.62 0.78 10.19
CA LEU A 34 7.32 -0.51 10.16
C LEU A 34 8.47 -0.59 11.15
N ALA A 35 9.04 0.55 11.54
CA ALA A 35 10.05 0.66 12.58
C ALA A 35 9.45 0.83 13.99
N GLY A 36 8.13 0.75 14.14
CA GLY A 36 7.43 0.79 15.42
C GLY A 36 7.29 2.19 16.03
N LEU A 37 7.45 3.25 15.23
CA LEU A 37 7.18 4.62 15.67
C LEU A 37 5.67 4.81 15.80
N GLU A 38 5.26 5.55 16.82
CA GLU A 38 3.86 5.82 17.12
C GLU A 38 3.60 7.32 17.26
N PRO A 39 2.34 7.77 17.12
CA PRO A 39 1.95 9.12 17.52
C PRO A 39 2.38 9.40 18.96
N GLN A 40 2.79 10.65 19.21
CA GLN A 40 3.27 11.20 20.48
C GLN A 40 4.70 10.81 20.88
N ASP A 41 5.35 9.91 20.15
CA ASP A 41 6.80 9.74 20.28
C ASP A 41 7.53 11.05 19.95
N VAL A 42 8.62 11.31 20.66
CA VAL A 42 9.44 12.52 20.47
C VAL A 42 10.79 12.13 19.90
N ILE A 43 11.05 12.51 18.65
CA ILE A 43 12.34 12.33 17.98
C ILE A 43 13.35 13.29 18.60
N LEU A 44 14.48 12.74 19.03
CA LEU A 44 15.57 13.48 19.67
C LEU A 44 16.81 13.58 18.77
N ALA A 45 17.06 12.55 17.97
CA ALA A 45 18.17 12.53 17.03
C ALA A 45 17.91 11.56 15.87
N ILE A 46 18.54 11.83 14.72
CA ILE A 46 18.57 10.93 13.57
C ILE A 46 20.02 10.76 13.12
N ASN A 47 20.47 9.51 13.00
CA ASN A 47 21.86 9.16 12.63
C ASN A 47 22.90 9.86 13.52
N GLY A 48 22.60 9.99 14.81
CA GLY A 48 23.46 10.66 15.80
C GLY A 48 23.46 12.19 15.74
N ARG A 49 22.69 12.81 14.83
CA ARG A 49 22.50 14.27 14.78
C ARG A 49 21.26 14.68 15.57
N PRO A 50 21.36 15.62 16.52
CA PRO A 50 20.20 16.12 17.25
C PRO A 50 19.12 16.69 16.32
N ALA A 51 17.87 16.50 16.69
CA ALA A 51 16.71 17.08 16.01
C ALA A 51 15.93 17.93 17.01
N TYR A 52 15.91 19.24 16.83
CA TYR A 52 15.23 20.19 17.71
C TYR A 52 13.98 20.78 17.07
N GLN A 53 13.92 20.79 15.75
CA GLN A 53 12.83 21.34 14.94
C GLN A 53 12.52 20.43 13.76
N VAL A 54 11.31 20.52 13.22
CA VAL A 54 10.87 19.71 12.07
C VAL A 54 11.87 19.77 10.89
N GLY A 55 12.47 20.94 10.65
CA GLY A 55 13.48 21.13 9.60
C GLY A 55 14.69 20.18 9.72
N ASP A 56 15.12 19.89 10.94
CA ASP A 56 16.26 19.00 11.20
C ASP A 56 15.93 17.56 10.82
N VAL A 57 14.69 17.10 11.12
CA VAL A 57 14.19 15.77 10.75
C VAL A 57 14.14 15.63 9.24
N VAL A 58 13.54 16.61 8.54
CA VAL A 58 13.44 16.61 7.08
C VAL A 58 14.83 16.56 6.44
N GLN A 59 15.77 17.37 6.93
CA GLN A 59 17.13 17.41 6.42
C GLN A 59 17.90 16.12 6.72
N ALA A 60 17.76 15.55 7.91
CA ALA A 60 18.43 14.31 8.28
C ALA A 60 17.92 13.12 7.44
N VAL A 61 16.61 13.05 7.20
CA VAL A 61 15.99 12.03 6.33
C VAL A 61 16.45 12.18 4.89
N ALA A 62 16.54 13.41 4.36
CA ALA A 62 17.05 13.65 3.02
C ALA A 62 18.51 13.18 2.85
N ASN A 63 19.33 13.35 3.90
CA ASN A 63 20.77 13.01 3.90
C ASN A 63 21.09 11.60 4.43
N SER A 64 20.08 10.80 4.75
CA SER A 64 20.20 9.49 5.40
C SER A 64 20.78 8.37 4.52
N ASN A 65 21.04 8.62 3.24
CA ASN A 65 21.46 7.61 2.27
C ASN A 65 20.60 6.33 2.23
N GLY A 66 19.33 6.43 2.64
CA GLY A 66 18.42 5.27 2.67
C GLY A 66 18.29 4.61 4.04
N PHE A 67 18.96 5.09 5.07
CA PHE A 67 18.82 4.52 6.41
C PHE A 67 18.90 5.59 7.49
N ALA A 68 17.95 5.56 8.42
CA ALA A 68 17.87 6.46 9.56
C ALA A 68 17.76 5.67 10.87
N ARG A 69 18.80 5.74 11.70
CA ARG A 69 18.72 5.37 13.11
C ARG A 69 18.10 6.53 13.88
N ILE A 70 16.86 6.39 14.31
CA ILE A 70 16.11 7.39 15.06
C ILE A 70 16.26 7.11 16.55
N THR A 71 16.76 8.08 17.31
CA THR A 71 16.68 8.08 18.77
C THR A 71 15.45 8.88 19.16
N LEU A 72 14.54 8.26 19.90
CA LEU A 72 13.29 8.88 20.33
C LEU A 72 13.00 8.60 21.80
N ARG A 73 12.16 9.44 22.40
CA ARG A 73 11.50 9.15 23.67
C ARG A 73 10.13 8.58 23.36
N ASN A 74 9.88 7.35 23.79
CA ASN A 74 8.59 6.70 23.62
C ASN A 74 7.52 7.39 24.48
N TRP A 75 6.36 7.64 23.91
CA TRP A 75 5.24 8.25 24.65
C TRP A 75 4.72 7.38 25.80
N ARG A 76 4.70 6.05 25.63
CA ARG A 76 4.03 5.11 26.54
C ARG A 76 4.64 5.10 27.94
N ASP A 77 5.97 5.06 28.01
CA ASP A 77 6.71 4.91 29.27
C ASP A 77 7.84 5.94 29.44
N GLY A 78 8.00 6.87 28.50
CA GLY A 78 9.01 7.92 28.55
C GLY A 78 10.44 7.44 28.34
N ARG A 79 10.66 6.16 27.96
CA ARG A 79 12.01 5.62 27.78
C ARG A 79 12.65 6.10 26.50
N LEU A 80 13.96 6.28 26.55
CA LEU A 80 14.78 6.47 25.36
C LEU A 80 14.88 5.14 24.62
N VAL A 81 14.43 5.13 23.37
CA VAL A 81 14.50 3.99 22.48
C VAL A 81 15.12 4.40 21.16
N THR A 82 15.70 3.41 20.49
CA THR A 82 16.31 3.58 19.18
C THR A 82 15.55 2.73 18.19
N ALA A 83 15.12 3.33 17.08
CA ALA A 83 14.45 2.66 15.98
C ALA A 83 15.31 2.76 14.71
N ASP A 84 15.59 1.60 14.11
CA ASP A 84 16.32 1.52 12.85
C ASP A 84 15.31 1.60 11.69
N VAL A 85 15.16 2.80 11.12
CA VAL A 85 14.24 3.08 10.02
C VAL A 85 14.99 2.97 8.71
N LYS A 86 14.67 1.95 7.92
CA LYS A 86 15.16 1.87 6.54
C LYS A 86 14.31 2.81 5.67
N LEU A 87 14.94 3.77 4.99
CA LEU A 87 14.32 4.83 4.18
C LEU A 87 14.50 4.60 2.67
N ASP A 88 15.46 3.75 2.31
CA ASP A 88 15.53 3.05 1.03
C ASP A 88 14.64 1.80 1.04
N TRP A 89 14.01 1.51 2.18
CA TRP A 89 12.95 0.53 2.31
C TRP A 89 11.75 0.93 1.50
N LEU A 90 11.85 0.56 0.24
CA LEU A 90 10.76 0.13 -0.59
C LEU A 90 10.57 -1.39 -0.35
N GLY A 91 10.57 -1.86 0.91
CA GLY A 91 10.44 -3.28 1.32
C GLY A 91 11.67 -4.16 1.07
N ALA A 92 12.24 -4.79 2.11
CA ALA A 92 13.34 -5.77 1.98
C ALA A 92 13.02 -7.13 2.68
N PRO A 93 13.86 -8.17 2.49
CA PRO A 93 13.52 -9.58 2.20
C PRO A 93 12.60 -10.27 3.21
N ILE A 94 11.46 -10.75 2.70
CA ILE A 94 10.74 -11.86 3.31
C ILE A 94 11.58 -13.11 3.06
N SER A 95 12.47 -13.44 3.99
CA SER A 95 13.12 -14.75 4.01
C SER A 95 12.68 -15.48 5.27
N SER A 96 11.80 -16.46 5.08
CA SER A 96 11.78 -17.79 5.74
C SER A 96 10.35 -18.34 5.76
N GLN A 97 9.95 -18.94 4.65
CA GLN A 97 8.88 -19.94 4.48
C GLN A 97 7.45 -19.68 5.00
N HIS A 98 7.22 -18.77 5.93
CA HIS A 98 5.96 -18.18 6.35
C HIS A 98 6.22 -16.68 6.44
N GLY A 99 5.72 -15.90 5.47
CA GLY A 99 5.82 -14.44 5.54
C GLY A 99 5.20 -13.91 6.85
N PRO A 100 5.59 -12.72 7.34
CA PRO A 100 4.83 -12.11 8.42
C PRO A 100 3.36 -11.98 7.96
N PRO A 101 2.36 -12.25 8.81
CA PRO A 101 1.00 -11.85 8.47
C PRO A 101 1.01 -10.31 8.30
N ASP A 102 0.48 -9.68 7.26
CA ASP A 102 -0.13 -10.19 6.03
C ASP A 102 -0.20 -8.97 5.06
N LEU A 103 0.91 -8.62 4.39
CA LEU A 103 0.98 -7.43 3.52
C LEU A 103 -0.13 -7.44 2.45
N ALA A 104 -0.50 -8.63 1.97
CA ALA A 104 -1.62 -8.77 1.06
C ALA A 104 -2.95 -8.42 1.75
N GLN A 105 -3.21 -8.94 2.95
CA GLN A 105 -4.41 -8.60 3.72
C GLN A 105 -4.49 -7.10 4.00
N GLU A 106 -3.40 -6.47 4.39
CA GLU A 106 -3.36 -5.03 4.69
C GLU A 106 -3.67 -4.17 3.44
N LEU A 107 -3.14 -4.57 2.28
CA LEU A 107 -3.44 -3.93 1.01
C LEU A 107 -4.91 -4.16 0.63
N VAL A 108 -5.42 -5.39 0.75
CA VAL A 108 -6.83 -5.72 0.49
C VAL A 108 -7.77 -4.96 1.43
N ASP A 109 -7.45 -4.83 2.72
CA ASP A 109 -8.19 -4.01 3.68
C ASP A 109 -8.22 -2.53 3.27
N ARG A 110 -7.14 -2.03 2.68
CA ARG A 110 -7.08 -0.65 2.19
C ARG A 110 -7.93 -0.47 0.92
N ILE A 111 -7.84 -1.41 -0.01
CA ILE A 111 -8.62 -1.44 -1.25
C ILE A 111 -10.11 -1.46 -0.92
N THR A 112 -10.54 -2.40 -0.08
CA THR A 112 -11.93 -2.58 0.34
C THR A 112 -12.48 -1.34 1.05
N ARG A 113 -11.66 -0.67 1.88
CA ARG A 113 -11.99 0.64 2.46
C ARG A 113 -12.22 1.74 1.42
N TYR A 114 -11.39 1.84 0.38
CA TYR A 114 -11.63 2.81 -0.70
C TYR A 114 -12.91 2.53 -1.48
N LEU A 115 -13.31 1.26 -1.57
CA LEU A 115 -14.51 0.82 -2.28
C LEU A 115 -15.77 0.80 -1.39
N GLY A 116 -15.62 1.03 -0.08
CA GLY A 116 -16.74 0.98 0.86
C GLY A 116 -17.34 -0.42 1.03
N MET A 117 -16.55 -1.47 0.85
CA MET A 117 -16.98 -2.87 1.00
C MET A 117 -16.36 -3.52 2.25
N PRO A 118 -16.93 -4.63 2.76
CA PRO A 118 -16.28 -5.45 3.77
C PRO A 118 -14.90 -5.95 3.31
N SER A 119 -14.00 -6.19 4.27
CA SER A 119 -12.70 -6.80 3.99
C SER A 119 -12.86 -8.21 3.39
N ILE A 120 -11.91 -8.57 2.53
CA ILE A 120 -11.80 -9.89 1.89
C ILE A 120 -10.57 -10.58 2.46
N VAL A 121 -10.69 -11.86 2.79
CA VAL A 121 -9.58 -12.64 3.36
C VAL A 121 -8.53 -12.91 2.28
N THR A 122 -7.25 -12.79 2.62
CA THR A 122 -6.14 -13.22 1.76
C THR A 122 -5.57 -14.55 2.19
N ARG A 123 -5.12 -15.34 1.23
CA ARG A 123 -4.41 -16.61 1.48
C ARG A 123 -3.15 -16.68 0.63
N PRO A 124 -1.95 -16.79 1.25
CA PRO A 124 -0.75 -17.04 0.48
C PRO A 124 -0.84 -18.43 -0.15
N THR A 125 -0.56 -18.51 -1.43
CA THR A 125 -0.34 -19.75 -2.16
C THR A 125 1.15 -19.94 -2.40
N GLY A 126 1.55 -21.17 -2.70
CA GLY A 126 2.82 -21.39 -3.39
C GLY A 126 2.75 -20.86 -4.82
N PRO A 127 3.87 -20.92 -5.56
CA PRO A 127 3.89 -20.62 -7.00
C PRO A 127 2.77 -21.40 -7.72
N PRO A 128 2.11 -20.80 -8.73
CA PRO A 128 2.68 -19.89 -9.73
C PRO A 128 2.55 -18.38 -9.42
N ASP A 129 3.38 -17.57 -10.07
CA ASP A 129 3.48 -16.11 -9.97
C ASP A 129 2.15 -15.38 -10.33
N ASN A 130 1.16 -15.41 -9.43
CA ASN A 130 -0.14 -14.78 -9.65
C ASN A 130 -0.84 -14.33 -8.35
N ALA A 131 -1.94 -13.63 -8.55
CA ALA A 131 -3.00 -13.48 -7.56
C ALA A 131 -4.33 -13.81 -8.25
N VAL A 132 -5.31 -14.33 -7.50
CA VAL A 132 -6.61 -14.71 -8.06
C VAL A 132 -7.73 -14.54 -7.03
N ALA A 133 -8.82 -13.92 -7.47
CA ALA A 133 -10.07 -13.87 -6.73
C ALA A 133 -10.86 -15.18 -6.82
N THR A 134 -11.32 -15.70 -5.68
CA THR A 134 -12.11 -16.94 -5.62
C THR A 134 -13.06 -16.93 -4.42
N MET A 135 -13.94 -17.94 -4.35
CA MET A 135 -14.87 -18.13 -3.24
C MET A 135 -14.55 -19.44 -2.53
N GLU A 136 -14.16 -19.38 -1.27
CA GLU A 136 -13.95 -20.55 -0.40
C GLU A 136 -15.22 -20.91 0.38
N THR A 137 -15.32 -22.15 0.86
CA THR A 137 -16.38 -22.60 1.76
C THR A 137 -15.86 -22.60 3.20
N ALA A 138 -16.46 -21.80 4.07
CA ALA A 138 -16.14 -21.75 5.49
C ALA A 138 -16.65 -23.00 6.24
N TRP A 139 -16.22 -23.14 7.49
CA TRP A 139 -16.55 -24.31 8.33
C TRP A 139 -18.05 -24.45 8.61
N ASP A 140 -18.81 -23.36 8.53
CA ASP A 140 -20.27 -23.33 8.70
C ASP A 140 -21.04 -23.56 7.38
N GLY A 141 -20.33 -23.85 6.29
CA GLY A 141 -20.89 -24.06 4.95
C GLY A 141 -21.16 -22.78 4.17
N SER A 142 -20.93 -21.59 4.73
CA SER A 142 -21.06 -20.32 4.00
C SER A 142 -19.95 -20.14 2.95
N ARG A 143 -20.23 -19.42 1.87
CA ARG A 143 -19.22 -19.06 0.86
C ARG A 143 -18.63 -17.69 1.19
N ILE A 144 -17.31 -17.60 1.29
CA ILE A 144 -16.59 -16.36 1.60
C ILE A 144 -15.67 -15.94 0.44
N PRO A 145 -15.56 -14.63 0.13
CA PRO A 145 -14.60 -14.15 -0.86
C PRO A 145 -13.18 -14.28 -0.32
N VAL A 146 -12.26 -14.72 -1.18
CA VAL A 146 -10.85 -14.91 -0.85
C VAL A 146 -9.98 -14.46 -2.02
N ILE A 147 -8.89 -13.75 -1.72
CA ILE A 147 -7.81 -13.51 -2.68
C ILE A 147 -6.67 -14.47 -2.38
N LEU A 148 -6.42 -15.39 -3.30
CA LEU A 148 -5.22 -16.23 -3.29
C LEU A 148 -4.07 -15.46 -3.92
N TYR A 149 -2.85 -15.56 -3.39
CA TYR A 149 -1.71 -14.84 -3.94
C TYR A 149 -0.37 -15.53 -3.72
N ASP A 150 0.52 -15.44 -4.70
CA ASP A 150 1.93 -15.74 -4.52
C ASP A 150 2.65 -14.54 -3.88
N GLY A 151 3.12 -14.74 -2.64
CA GLY A 151 3.83 -13.71 -1.88
C GLY A 151 5.18 -13.32 -2.49
N ALA A 152 5.88 -14.23 -3.17
CA ALA A 152 7.13 -13.95 -3.84
C ALA A 152 6.90 -13.04 -5.05
N PHE A 153 5.87 -13.34 -5.84
CA PHE A 153 5.43 -12.52 -6.97
C PHE A 153 5.04 -11.09 -6.54
N LEU A 154 4.17 -10.93 -5.55
CA LEU A 154 3.77 -9.59 -5.09
C LEU A 154 4.94 -8.78 -4.55
N ASN A 155 5.87 -9.44 -3.87
CA ASN A 155 7.10 -8.83 -3.36
C ASN A 155 8.07 -8.47 -4.51
N ASP A 156 8.18 -9.28 -5.56
CA ASP A 156 9.00 -8.97 -6.73
C ASP A 156 8.46 -7.75 -7.50
N LEU A 157 7.14 -7.73 -7.75
CA LEU A 157 6.46 -6.56 -8.34
C LEU A 157 6.73 -5.29 -7.53
N TYR A 158 6.62 -5.38 -6.21
CA TYR A 158 6.81 -4.25 -5.32
C TYR A 158 8.24 -3.69 -5.44
N ARG A 159 9.25 -4.56 -5.43
CA ARG A 159 10.66 -4.18 -5.49
C ARG A 159 11.07 -3.61 -6.83
N ASN A 160 10.62 -4.24 -7.91
CA ASN A 160 11.10 -3.95 -9.25
C ASN A 160 10.26 -2.86 -9.94
N HIS A 161 9.00 -2.71 -9.54
CA HIS A 161 8.01 -1.87 -10.24
C HIS A 161 7.26 -0.91 -9.30
N GLY A 162 7.53 -0.98 -7.99
CA GLY A 162 7.03 -0.06 -6.98
C GLY A 162 5.65 -0.42 -6.44
N ARG A 163 5.25 0.27 -5.36
CA ARG A 163 4.03 -0.04 -4.59
C ARG A 163 2.73 -0.09 -5.38
N TYR A 164 2.63 0.71 -6.43
CA TYR A 164 1.43 0.78 -7.25
C TYR A 164 1.28 -0.44 -8.18
N ALA A 165 2.37 -1.17 -8.49
CA ALA A 165 2.27 -2.41 -9.24
C ALA A 165 1.53 -3.49 -8.44
N SER A 166 1.99 -3.80 -7.23
CA SER A 166 1.34 -4.80 -6.35
C SER A 166 -0.08 -4.38 -5.95
N LEU A 167 -0.29 -3.08 -5.65
CA LEU A 167 -1.62 -2.55 -5.35
C LEU A 167 -2.58 -2.66 -6.55
N SER A 168 -2.10 -2.43 -7.77
CA SER A 168 -2.90 -2.57 -9.00
C SER A 168 -3.37 -3.99 -9.23
N VAL A 169 -2.50 -4.98 -9.01
CA VAL A 169 -2.84 -6.40 -9.13
C VAL A 169 -3.92 -6.77 -8.11
N LEU A 170 -3.69 -6.49 -6.83
CA LEU A 170 -4.67 -6.83 -5.79
C LEU A 170 -6.00 -6.07 -5.97
N ALA A 171 -5.97 -4.83 -6.43
CA ALA A 171 -7.19 -4.05 -6.68
C ALA A 171 -8.02 -4.62 -7.83
N HIS A 172 -7.35 -5.15 -8.88
CA HIS A 172 -8.00 -5.87 -9.95
C HIS A 172 -8.69 -7.14 -9.41
N GLU A 173 -7.99 -7.95 -8.60
CA GLU A 173 -8.58 -9.16 -8.02
C GLU A 173 -9.76 -8.86 -7.08
N VAL A 174 -9.62 -7.87 -6.20
CA VAL A 174 -10.73 -7.42 -5.32
C VAL A 174 -11.95 -6.99 -6.14
N ALA A 175 -11.75 -6.40 -7.32
CA ALA A 175 -12.83 -5.95 -8.17
C ALA A 175 -13.73 -7.09 -8.67
N HIS A 176 -13.23 -8.31 -8.79
CA HIS A 176 -14.06 -9.47 -9.13
C HIS A 176 -15.07 -9.83 -8.03
N HIS A 177 -14.84 -9.40 -6.79
CA HIS A 177 -15.80 -9.48 -5.69
C HIS A 177 -16.60 -8.19 -5.50
N PHE A 178 -16.36 -7.14 -6.31
CA PHE A 178 -17.03 -5.86 -6.17
C PHE A 178 -18.23 -5.70 -7.10
N HIS A 179 -19.42 -5.56 -6.50
CA HIS A 179 -20.67 -5.36 -7.20
C HIS A 179 -21.10 -3.87 -7.24
N GLY A 180 -20.29 -3.03 -7.87
CA GLY A 180 -20.67 -1.64 -8.17
C GLY A 180 -21.86 -1.56 -9.14
N ASP A 181 -22.70 -0.53 -8.99
CA ASP A 181 -23.84 -0.27 -9.87
C ASP A 181 -23.45 0.61 -11.08
N ALA A 182 -24.44 0.96 -11.90
CA ALA A 182 -24.24 1.83 -13.07
C ALA A 182 -23.78 3.25 -12.69
N THR A 183 -24.02 3.72 -11.46
CA THR A 183 -23.53 5.02 -10.98
C THR A 183 -22.04 4.99 -10.65
N PHE A 184 -21.51 3.83 -10.29
CA PHE A 184 -20.08 3.61 -10.09
C PHE A 184 -19.35 3.40 -11.42
N TYR A 185 -19.85 2.48 -12.25
CA TYR A 185 -19.15 2.06 -13.46
C TYR A 185 -19.43 2.91 -14.71
N GLY A 186 -20.53 3.66 -14.75
CA GLY A 186 -21.00 4.27 -16.00
C GLY A 186 -21.45 3.20 -17.02
N SER A 187 -21.32 3.51 -18.31
CA SER A 187 -21.95 2.75 -19.42
C SER A 187 -21.11 1.60 -20.01
N PHE A 188 -20.39 0.81 -19.21
CA PHE A 188 -19.69 -0.38 -19.74
C PHE A 188 -20.70 -1.46 -20.19
N THR A 189 -20.74 -1.79 -21.48
CA THR A 189 -21.64 -2.82 -22.04
C THR A 189 -20.98 -3.70 -23.12
N ASN A 190 -20.34 -4.82 -22.75
CA ASN A 190 -19.94 -5.92 -23.66
C ASN A 190 -19.46 -7.21 -22.91
N ALA A 191 -19.04 -8.24 -23.64
CA ALA A 191 -18.55 -9.51 -23.08
C ALA A 191 -17.32 -9.38 -22.14
N TRP A 192 -16.55 -8.29 -22.27
CA TRP A 192 -15.36 -7.98 -21.47
C TRP A 192 -15.64 -7.07 -20.28
N THR A 193 -16.92 -6.80 -20.00
CA THR A 193 -17.35 -5.86 -18.98
C THR A 193 -16.71 -6.15 -17.62
N GLN A 194 -16.51 -7.41 -17.24
CA GLN A 194 -15.98 -7.73 -15.92
C GLN A 194 -14.49 -7.40 -15.78
N GLU A 195 -13.67 -7.74 -16.77
CA GLU A 195 -12.23 -7.40 -16.81
C GLU A 195 -12.01 -5.89 -16.90
N LEU A 196 -12.78 -5.20 -17.76
CA LEU A 196 -12.71 -3.74 -17.87
C LEU A 196 -13.20 -3.04 -16.61
N LYS A 197 -14.22 -3.58 -15.94
CA LYS A 197 -14.65 -3.09 -14.61
C LYS A 197 -13.56 -3.31 -13.56
N ALA A 198 -12.83 -4.43 -13.64
CA ALA A 198 -11.71 -4.69 -12.75
C ALA A 198 -10.55 -3.70 -12.97
N ASP A 199 -10.21 -3.41 -14.23
CA ASP A 199 -9.23 -2.38 -14.59
C ASP A 199 -9.69 -0.98 -14.15
N TYR A 200 -10.98 -0.66 -14.29
CA TYR A 200 -11.57 0.59 -13.80
C TYR A 200 -11.43 0.71 -12.27
N VAL A 201 -11.78 -0.33 -11.52
CA VAL A 201 -11.64 -0.35 -10.06
C VAL A 201 -10.18 -0.20 -9.64
N SER A 202 -9.26 -0.88 -10.34
CA SER A 202 -7.82 -0.73 -10.10
C SER A 202 -7.38 0.72 -10.29
N GLY A 203 -7.77 1.37 -11.39
CA GLY A 203 -7.52 2.80 -11.63
C GLY A 203 -8.06 3.71 -10.52
N PHE A 204 -9.31 3.48 -10.11
CA PHE A 204 -9.97 4.22 -9.02
C PHE A 204 -9.20 4.11 -7.70
N VAL A 205 -8.82 2.90 -7.33
CA VAL A 205 -8.08 2.61 -6.09
C VAL A 205 -6.70 3.24 -6.11
N LEU A 206 -5.98 3.16 -7.23
CA LEU A 206 -4.67 3.78 -7.38
C LEU A 206 -4.74 5.30 -7.25
N ALA A 207 -5.77 5.94 -7.81
CA ALA A 207 -6.00 7.37 -7.61
C ALA A 207 -6.26 7.72 -6.14
N ARG A 208 -7.10 6.94 -5.44
CA ARG A 208 -7.38 7.11 -4.00
C ARG A 208 -6.15 6.87 -3.14
N ALA A 209 -5.24 6.00 -3.57
CA ALA A 209 -3.94 5.75 -2.95
C ALA A 209 -2.87 6.80 -3.28
N GLY A 210 -3.19 7.82 -4.10
CA GLY A 210 -2.27 8.92 -4.42
C GLY A 210 -1.34 8.68 -5.61
N ALA A 211 -1.60 7.67 -6.45
CA ALA A 211 -0.84 7.44 -7.67
C ALA A 211 -1.06 8.56 -8.70
N THR A 212 0.00 8.94 -9.43
CA THR A 212 -0.13 9.74 -10.64
C THR A 212 -0.69 8.90 -11.79
N LEU A 213 -1.29 9.53 -12.80
CA LEU A 213 -1.78 8.81 -13.98
C LEU A 213 -0.67 8.00 -14.68
N GLU A 214 0.56 8.53 -14.72
CA GLU A 214 1.73 7.82 -15.25
C GLU A 214 2.06 6.56 -14.43
N GLN A 215 1.99 6.65 -13.10
CA GLN A 215 2.19 5.48 -12.22
C GLN A 215 1.08 4.44 -12.40
N THR A 216 -0.16 4.89 -12.55
CA THR A 216 -1.34 4.03 -12.75
C THR A 216 -1.29 3.31 -14.09
N THR A 217 -1.01 4.01 -15.18
CA THR A 217 -0.89 3.42 -16.52
C THR A 217 0.32 2.49 -16.68
N ARG A 218 1.39 2.69 -15.92
CA ARG A 218 2.50 1.71 -15.85
C ARG A 218 2.08 0.43 -15.12
N ALA A 219 1.30 0.57 -14.05
CA ALA A 219 0.89 -0.55 -13.21
C ALA A 219 0.02 -1.58 -13.96
N ILE A 220 -0.72 -1.15 -14.99
CA ILE A 220 -1.60 -2.03 -15.77
C ILE A 220 -0.86 -3.16 -16.51
N ARG A 221 0.44 -2.98 -16.78
CA ARG A 221 1.28 -3.98 -17.43
C ARG A 221 1.52 -5.22 -16.56
N TYR A 222 1.25 -5.09 -15.27
CA TYR A 222 1.42 -6.13 -14.27
C TYR A 222 0.07 -6.66 -13.76
N SER A 223 -1.02 -5.90 -13.93
CA SER A 223 -2.38 -6.42 -13.74
C SER A 223 -2.73 -7.38 -14.86
N SER A 224 -2.28 -8.60 -14.70
CA SER A 224 -2.66 -9.76 -15.49
C SER A 224 -1.83 -10.90 -14.96
N SER A 225 -2.43 -11.83 -14.23
CA SER A 225 -1.81 -13.14 -14.08
C SER A 225 -1.64 -13.75 -15.47
N VAL A 226 -0.45 -13.62 -16.07
CA VAL A 226 0.51 -14.70 -16.38
C VAL A 226 -0.02 -16.01 -17.02
N HIS A 227 -1.27 -16.12 -17.46
CA HIS A 227 -1.74 -17.13 -18.41
C HIS A 227 -2.67 -16.47 -19.43
N GLY A 228 -2.20 -16.37 -20.68
CA GLY A 228 -3.04 -16.01 -21.80
C GLY A 228 -4.20 -16.98 -21.92
N SER A 229 -5.41 -16.50 -21.67
CA SER A 229 -6.61 -17.09 -22.25
C SER A 229 -7.24 -16.07 -23.18
N ALA A 230 -8.07 -16.54 -24.12
CA ALA A 230 -8.76 -15.75 -25.15
C ALA A 230 -9.78 -14.72 -24.61
N SER A 231 -9.62 -14.29 -23.35
CA SER A 231 -10.64 -13.65 -22.52
C SER A 231 -10.31 -12.22 -22.07
N HIS A 232 -9.28 -11.58 -22.63
CA HIS A 232 -8.92 -10.20 -22.31
C HIS A 232 -9.09 -9.29 -23.53
N PRO A 233 -9.64 -8.08 -23.36
CA PRO A 233 -9.69 -7.08 -24.42
C PRO A 233 -8.28 -6.57 -24.75
N ASP A 234 -8.15 -5.83 -25.84
CA ASP A 234 -6.87 -5.23 -26.22
C ASP A 234 -6.37 -4.24 -25.15
N MET A 235 -5.05 -4.03 -25.13
CA MET A 235 -4.39 -3.16 -24.14
C MET A 235 -4.94 -1.73 -24.14
N ALA A 236 -5.40 -1.20 -25.29
CA ALA A 236 -5.93 0.15 -25.33
C ALA A 236 -7.28 0.23 -24.59
N SER A 237 -8.15 -0.76 -24.76
CA SER A 237 -9.42 -0.86 -24.00
C SER A 237 -9.19 -0.95 -22.50
N ARG A 238 -8.22 -1.77 -22.06
CA ARG A 238 -7.83 -1.89 -20.64
C ARG A 238 -7.33 -0.56 -20.07
N LEU A 239 -6.45 0.11 -20.81
CA LEU A 239 -5.92 1.40 -20.43
C LEU A 239 -7.02 2.46 -20.30
N MET A 240 -7.94 2.53 -21.26
CA MET A 240 -9.08 3.46 -21.20
C MET A 240 -9.94 3.24 -19.95
N ALA A 241 -10.24 1.97 -19.61
CA ALA A 241 -11.02 1.66 -18.42
C ALA A 241 -10.30 2.08 -17.12
N LEU A 242 -9.02 1.76 -17.01
CA LEU A 242 -8.18 2.14 -15.87
C LEU A 242 -8.02 3.67 -15.74
N GLU A 243 -7.81 4.40 -16.84
CA GLU A 243 -7.75 5.86 -16.83
C GLU A 243 -9.08 6.48 -16.40
N ALA A 244 -10.21 5.98 -16.90
CA ALA A 244 -11.54 6.43 -16.49
C ALA A 244 -11.77 6.21 -14.98
N GLY A 245 -11.36 5.05 -14.47
CA GLY A 245 -11.37 4.74 -13.04
C GLY A 245 -10.52 5.71 -12.23
N TRP A 246 -9.29 5.98 -12.70
CA TRP A 246 -8.38 6.94 -12.05
C TRP A 246 -8.98 8.34 -11.94
N HIS A 247 -9.59 8.84 -13.02
CA HIS A 247 -10.27 10.14 -13.02
C HIS A 247 -11.43 10.18 -12.02
N ARG A 248 -12.22 9.10 -11.93
CA ARG A 248 -13.28 8.98 -10.92
C ARG A 248 -12.72 8.97 -9.50
N GLY A 249 -11.63 8.24 -9.26
CA GLY A 249 -10.98 8.17 -7.95
C GLY A 249 -10.43 9.51 -7.47
N LYS A 250 -10.05 10.41 -8.40
CA LYS A 250 -9.63 11.79 -8.11
C LYS A 250 -10.78 12.75 -7.83
N SER A 251 -11.98 12.49 -8.35
CA SER A 251 -13.15 13.33 -8.09
C SER A 251 -13.57 13.24 -6.61
N ARG A 252 -13.83 14.40 -6.00
CA ARG A 252 -14.20 14.54 -4.58
C ARG A 252 -15.54 13.90 -4.28
#